data_AF-A0A0B5I1A7-F1
#
_entry.id   AF-A0A0B5I1A7-F1
#
_cell.length_a   1.000
_cell.length_b   1.000
_cell.length_c   1.000
_cell.angle_alpha   90.00
_cell.angle_beta   90.00
_cell.angle_gamma   90.00
#
_symmetry.space_group_name_H-M   'P 1'
#
loop_
_entity.id
_entity.type
_entity.pdbx_description
1 polymer ?
#
loop_
_entity_poly.entity_id
_entity_poly.type
_entity_poly.pdbx_seq_one_letter_code
_entity_poly.pdbx_strand_id
1 'polypeptide(L)'
;MDVDRLLPTPEAADLIALTREIADKELSPRVDEHEAAEAYPEGLFATLGEAGLLGLPYPEEYGGGGQPYEVYLQVLEELAARWAAVAVATSVHTLACHPLHTFGTDGQKERWLPAMLEGRAIGGYSLSEPQAGSDAAALTCKAERQDDGSGYRVTGTKAWITHGGKADFYALFARTAPGGHGISCFLAPGATEGLSFGAPERKMGLQAVPTTAAYWDGALIEEDRRIGDEGQGLQIAFSALDSGRLGIAACATGLAQAALDAAVVYANERTTFGRRIVDHQGLGFLLADMAAAVDAARATYLDAARRRDLGRPFSRQASAAKLIATDTAMRVTTDAVQVFGGYGYTRDFPVERYMREAKIMQIFEGTNQIQRLVISRGLARPA
;
A
#
# COMPACT_ATOMS: atom_id res chain seq x y z
N MET A 1 18.18 -13.59 -2.56
CA MET A 1 19.37 -13.42 -1.70
C MET A 1 18.90 -12.80 -0.40
N ASP A 2 19.46 -13.19 0.74
CA ASP A 2 19.09 -12.53 1.98
C ASP A 2 19.50 -11.06 1.94
N VAL A 3 18.56 -10.17 2.27
CA VAL A 3 18.83 -8.73 2.39
C VAL A 3 19.57 -8.50 3.71
N ASP A 4 20.75 -7.89 3.66
CA ASP A 4 21.45 -7.42 4.84
C ASP A 4 20.75 -6.18 5.41
N ARG A 5 20.16 -6.30 6.60
CA ARG A 5 19.28 -5.27 7.20
C ARG A 5 19.94 -4.67 8.43
N LEU A 6 20.02 -3.34 8.45
CA LEU A 6 20.33 -2.56 9.66
C LEU A 6 19.03 -2.30 10.43
N LEU A 7 18.75 -3.15 11.41
CA LEU A 7 17.55 -3.10 12.25
C LEU A 7 17.84 -2.45 13.61
N PRO A 8 16.86 -1.72 14.19
CA PRO A 8 17.07 -0.96 15.42
C PRO A 8 17.20 -1.83 16.67
N THR A 9 16.63 -3.04 16.67
CA THR A 9 16.64 -3.96 17.82
C THR A 9 16.69 -5.44 17.41
N PRO A 10 17.06 -6.36 18.31
CA PRO A 10 16.96 -7.80 18.07
C PRO A 10 15.52 -8.27 17.80
N GLU A 11 14.53 -7.69 18.49
CA GLU A 11 13.12 -8.03 18.30
C GLU A 11 12.65 -7.68 16.87
N ALA A 12 13.17 -6.58 16.30
CA ALA A 12 12.92 -6.26 14.91
C ALA A 12 13.52 -7.32 13.96
N ALA A 13 14.68 -7.90 14.29
CA ALA A 13 15.26 -9.00 13.51
C ALA A 13 14.42 -10.27 13.57
N ASP A 14 13.94 -10.64 14.76
CA ASP A 14 13.04 -11.77 14.96
C ASP A 14 11.71 -11.57 14.22
N LEU A 15 11.17 -10.35 14.23
CA LEU A 15 9.94 -10.00 13.50
C LEU A 15 10.11 -10.13 11.98
N ILE A 16 11.24 -9.70 11.43
CA ILE A 16 11.54 -9.88 10.00
C ILE A 16 11.68 -11.37 9.66
N ALA A 17 12.33 -12.16 10.50
CA ALA A 17 12.45 -13.59 10.31
C ALA A 17 11.07 -14.29 10.35
N LEU A 18 10.22 -13.94 11.32
CA LEU A 18 8.84 -14.43 11.41
C LEU A 18 8.01 -14.04 10.18
N THR A 19 8.11 -12.78 9.75
CA THR A 19 7.41 -12.30 8.53
C THR A 19 7.81 -13.12 7.32
N ARG A 20 9.11 -13.42 7.18
CA ARG A 20 9.62 -14.24 6.09
C ARG A 20 9.08 -15.65 6.13
N GLU A 21 9.09 -16.29 7.31
CA GLU A 21 8.53 -17.64 7.49
C GLU A 21 7.04 -17.69 7.10
N ILE A 22 6.25 -16.73 7.59
CA ILE A 22 4.83 -16.62 7.25
C ILE A 22 4.65 -16.37 5.74
N ALA A 23 5.43 -15.47 5.14
CA ALA A 23 5.32 -15.17 3.72
C ALA A 23 5.68 -16.40 2.86
N ASP A 24 6.74 -17.12 3.20
CA ASP A 24 7.17 -18.30 2.47
C ASP A 24 6.17 -19.46 2.62
N LYS A 25 5.49 -19.56 3.76
CA LYS A 25 4.49 -20.60 4.04
C LYS A 25 3.09 -20.27 3.50
N GLU A 26 2.64 -19.03 3.62
CA GLU A 26 1.25 -18.64 3.39
C GLU A 26 1.03 -17.82 2.12
N LEU A 27 2.05 -17.10 1.62
CA LEU A 27 1.94 -16.27 0.40
C LEU A 27 2.51 -17.02 -0.81
N SER A 28 3.77 -17.46 -0.74
CA SER A 28 4.49 -18.06 -1.87
C SER A 28 3.76 -19.26 -2.53
N PRO A 29 3.12 -20.18 -1.79
CA PRO A 29 2.41 -21.30 -2.42
C PRO A 29 1.09 -20.91 -3.11
N ARG A 30 0.53 -19.74 -2.79
CA ARG A 30 -0.81 -19.32 -3.24
C ARG A 30 -0.77 -18.32 -4.40
N VAL A 31 0.32 -17.55 -4.49
CA VAL A 31 0.38 -16.34 -5.31
C VAL A 31 0.04 -16.58 -6.78
N ASP A 32 0.62 -17.59 -7.42
CA ASP A 32 0.48 -17.75 -8.87
C ASP A 32 -0.93 -18.21 -9.27
N GLU A 33 -1.55 -19.11 -8.49
CA GLU A 33 -2.93 -19.54 -8.72
C GLU A 33 -3.91 -18.37 -8.54
N HIS A 34 -3.79 -17.63 -7.44
CA HIS A 34 -4.70 -16.54 -7.12
C HIS A 34 -4.56 -15.34 -8.07
N GLU A 35 -3.33 -15.00 -8.48
CA GLU A 35 -3.10 -13.93 -9.46
C GLU A 35 -3.60 -14.33 -10.86
N ALA A 36 -3.47 -15.60 -11.24
CA ALA A 36 -3.99 -16.11 -12.51
C ALA A 36 -5.53 -16.21 -12.53
N ALA A 37 -6.13 -16.63 -11.41
CA ALA A 37 -7.57 -16.77 -11.26
C ALA A 37 -8.29 -15.46 -10.89
N GLU A 38 -7.54 -14.37 -10.66
CA GLU A 38 -8.07 -13.09 -10.15
C GLU A 38 -8.90 -13.28 -8.85
N ALA A 39 -8.43 -14.20 -7.99
CA ALA A 39 -9.18 -14.70 -6.84
C ALA A 39 -8.64 -14.12 -5.53
N TYR A 40 -9.54 -13.65 -4.68
CA TYR A 40 -9.19 -13.14 -3.34
C TYR A 40 -8.64 -14.26 -2.44
N PRO A 41 -7.53 -14.03 -1.72
CA PRO A 41 -6.98 -15.03 -0.81
C PRO A 41 -7.76 -15.05 0.51
N GLU A 42 -8.89 -15.75 0.51
CA GLU A 42 -9.75 -15.88 1.69
C GLU A 42 -8.95 -16.41 2.91
N GLY A 43 -9.22 -15.82 4.06
CA GLY A 43 -8.54 -16.13 5.33
C GLY A 43 -7.12 -15.58 5.47
N LEU A 44 -6.44 -15.15 4.40
CA LEU A 44 -5.03 -14.76 4.47
C LEU A 44 -4.81 -13.52 5.34
N PHE A 45 -5.67 -12.50 5.22
CA PHE A 45 -5.55 -11.29 6.06
C PHE A 45 -5.84 -11.58 7.53
N ALA A 46 -6.71 -12.55 7.84
CA ALA A 46 -6.92 -12.99 9.22
C ALA A 46 -5.65 -13.64 9.78
N THR A 47 -4.96 -14.50 8.99
CA THR A 47 -3.66 -15.06 9.37
C THR A 47 -2.60 -13.99 9.61
N LEU A 48 -2.53 -12.96 8.76
CA LEU A 48 -1.61 -11.83 8.97
C LEU A 48 -1.97 -11.01 10.22
N GLY A 49 -3.26 -10.86 10.51
CA GLY A 49 -3.79 -10.22 11.72
C GLY A 49 -3.42 -10.98 13.00
N GLU A 50 -3.66 -12.28 13.02
CA GLU A 50 -3.30 -13.18 14.14
C GLU A 50 -1.80 -13.19 14.41
N ALA A 51 -0.98 -13.01 13.39
CA ALA A 51 0.47 -12.85 13.51
C ALA A 51 0.91 -11.44 13.95
N GLY A 52 -0.03 -10.51 14.14
CA GLY A 52 0.23 -9.13 14.56
C GLY A 52 0.79 -8.21 13.47
N LEU A 53 0.76 -8.62 12.20
CA LEU A 53 1.43 -7.88 11.11
C LEU A 53 0.61 -6.69 10.59
N LEU A 54 -0.70 -6.66 10.83
CA LEU A 54 -1.61 -5.63 10.29
C LEU A 54 -1.64 -4.33 11.12
N GLY A 55 -1.33 -4.39 12.42
CA GLY A 55 -1.34 -3.26 13.34
C GLY A 55 0.05 -2.78 13.79
N LEU A 56 1.14 -3.28 13.19
CA LEU A 56 2.52 -3.10 13.67
C LEU A 56 2.92 -1.67 14.07
N PRO A 57 2.69 -0.62 13.26
CA PRO A 57 3.16 0.73 13.59
C PRO A 57 2.28 1.46 14.60
N TYR A 58 1.18 0.85 15.04
CA TYR A 58 0.23 1.44 15.97
C TYR A 58 0.52 1.05 17.43
N PRO A 59 0.08 1.86 18.41
CA PRO A 59 0.32 1.59 19.82
C PRO A 59 -0.27 0.28 20.34
N GLU A 60 0.44 -0.36 21.27
CA GLU A 60 -0.01 -1.59 21.93
C GLU A 60 -1.31 -1.41 22.74
N GLU A 61 -1.57 -0.21 23.27
CA GLU A 61 -2.79 0.08 24.05
C GLU A 61 -4.10 -0.17 23.28
N TYR A 62 -4.04 -0.14 21.95
CA TYR A 62 -5.17 -0.44 21.06
C TYR A 62 -5.00 -1.76 20.29
N GLY A 63 -4.07 -2.63 20.69
CA GLY A 63 -3.78 -3.91 20.01
C GLY A 63 -2.82 -3.81 18.82
N GLY A 64 -2.09 -2.70 18.68
CA GLY A 64 -1.00 -2.57 17.70
C GLY A 64 0.31 -3.21 18.17
N GLY A 65 1.32 -3.20 17.30
CA GLY A 65 2.63 -3.82 17.58
C GLY A 65 3.70 -2.90 18.19
N GLY A 66 3.40 -1.60 18.32
CA GLY A 66 4.33 -0.60 18.89
C GLY A 66 5.65 -0.44 18.13
N GLN A 67 5.77 -0.94 16.91
CA GLN A 67 7.04 -0.97 16.18
C GLN A 67 7.35 0.37 15.52
N PRO A 68 8.64 0.77 15.45
CA PRO A 68 9.06 1.89 14.61
C PRO A 68 8.60 1.70 13.16
N TYR A 69 8.27 2.79 12.48
CA TYR A 69 7.77 2.70 11.11
C TYR A 69 8.83 2.13 10.17
N GLU A 70 10.12 2.36 10.44
CA GLU A 70 11.20 1.72 9.67
C GLU A 70 11.17 0.18 9.73
N VAL A 71 10.65 -0.41 10.81
CA VAL A 71 10.51 -1.86 10.97
C VAL A 71 9.26 -2.33 10.22
N TYR A 72 8.13 -1.65 10.41
CA TYR A 72 6.88 -1.93 9.67
C TYR A 72 7.09 -1.91 8.14
N LEU A 73 7.82 -0.92 7.62
CA LEU A 73 8.11 -0.85 6.19
C LEU A 73 8.95 -2.03 5.70
N GLN A 74 9.87 -2.54 6.51
CA GLN A 74 10.66 -3.72 6.14
C GLN A 74 9.82 -5.01 6.18
N VAL A 75 8.82 -5.09 7.05
CA VAL A 75 7.80 -6.16 6.99
C VAL A 75 7.03 -6.10 5.67
N LEU A 76 6.57 -4.91 5.24
CA LEU A 76 5.94 -4.75 3.92
C LEU A 76 6.87 -5.15 2.77
N GLU A 77 8.15 -4.82 2.85
CA GLU A 77 9.15 -5.22 1.86
C GLU A 77 9.25 -6.74 1.73
N GLU A 78 9.30 -7.47 2.86
CA GLU A 78 9.34 -8.94 2.86
C GLU A 78 8.06 -9.56 2.29
N LEU A 79 6.88 -9.02 2.65
CA LEU A 79 5.59 -9.46 2.08
C LEU A 79 5.55 -9.21 0.56
N ALA A 80 6.00 -8.04 0.11
CA ALA A 80 5.96 -7.67 -1.30
C ALA A 80 6.92 -8.48 -2.17
N ALA A 81 8.02 -8.97 -1.58
CA ALA A 81 8.93 -9.89 -2.27
C ALA A 81 8.29 -11.24 -2.60
N ARG A 82 7.20 -11.62 -1.91
CA ARG A 82 6.44 -12.85 -2.20
C ARG A 82 5.17 -12.55 -2.98
N TRP A 83 4.42 -11.54 -2.54
CA TRP A 83 3.14 -11.17 -3.14
C TRP A 83 2.82 -9.69 -2.98
N ALA A 84 3.09 -8.90 -4.03
CA ALA A 84 2.87 -7.45 -4.01
C ALA A 84 1.41 -7.05 -3.75
N ALA A 85 0.42 -7.81 -4.23
CA ALA A 85 -1.00 -7.50 -4.02
C ALA A 85 -1.36 -7.52 -2.52
N VAL A 86 -0.90 -8.54 -1.79
CA VAL A 86 -1.13 -8.69 -0.35
C VAL A 86 -0.37 -7.63 0.45
N ALA A 87 0.86 -7.32 0.06
CA ALA A 87 1.65 -6.27 0.72
C ALA A 87 1.01 -4.88 0.55
N VAL A 88 0.58 -4.53 -0.66
CA VAL A 88 -0.14 -3.27 -0.93
C VAL A 88 -1.44 -3.21 -0.15
N ALA A 89 -2.22 -4.30 -0.12
CA ALA A 89 -3.45 -4.39 0.64
C ALA A 89 -3.23 -4.22 2.15
N THR A 90 -2.17 -4.82 2.71
CA THR A 90 -1.73 -4.63 4.10
C THR A 90 -1.39 -3.16 4.37
N SER A 91 -0.69 -2.51 3.44
CA SER A 91 -0.40 -1.07 3.52
C SER A 91 -1.67 -0.21 3.48
N VAL A 92 -2.66 -0.58 2.64
CA VAL A 92 -3.96 0.12 2.57
C VAL A 92 -4.76 -0.05 3.85
N HIS A 93 -4.79 -1.25 4.44
CA HIS A 93 -5.44 -1.46 5.73
C HIS A 93 -4.79 -0.58 6.82
N THR A 94 -3.46 -0.57 6.89
CA THR A 94 -2.73 0.29 7.83
C THR A 94 -3.08 1.77 7.60
N LEU A 95 -3.15 2.22 6.34
CA LEU A 95 -3.55 3.59 5.99
C LEU A 95 -5.00 3.89 6.40
N ALA A 96 -5.91 2.93 6.25
CA ALA A 96 -7.32 3.07 6.62
C ALA A 96 -7.54 3.19 8.14
N CYS A 97 -6.61 2.68 8.96
CA CYS A 97 -6.65 2.83 10.42
C CYS A 97 -6.22 4.25 10.88
N HIS A 98 -5.43 4.95 10.08
CA HIS A 98 -4.78 6.21 10.48
C HIS A 98 -5.76 7.33 10.87
N PRO A 99 -6.86 7.58 10.12
CA PRO A 99 -7.84 8.59 10.50
C PRO A 99 -8.38 8.40 11.90
N LEU A 100 -8.84 7.19 12.24
CA LEU A 100 -9.44 6.91 13.53
C LEU A 100 -8.41 6.98 14.65
N HIS A 101 -7.22 6.41 14.44
CA HIS A 101 -6.13 6.47 15.43
C HIS A 101 -5.73 7.92 15.75
N THR A 102 -5.63 8.77 14.73
CA THR A 102 -5.06 10.11 14.89
C THR A 102 -6.10 11.16 15.28
N PHE A 103 -7.33 11.06 14.76
CA PHE A 103 -8.36 12.09 14.87
C PHE A 103 -9.66 11.60 15.51
N GLY A 104 -9.78 10.31 15.83
CA GLY A 104 -10.92 9.78 16.55
C GLY A 104 -11.00 10.29 17.98
N THR A 105 -12.21 10.33 18.54
CA THR A 105 -12.38 10.51 19.99
C THR A 105 -12.00 9.25 20.74
N ASP A 106 -11.74 9.35 22.05
CA ASP A 106 -11.35 8.20 22.87
C ASP A 106 -12.39 7.07 22.79
N GLY A 107 -13.68 7.41 22.83
CA GLY A 107 -14.76 6.41 22.67
C GLY A 107 -14.78 5.73 21.29
N GLN A 108 -14.41 6.43 20.21
CA GLN A 108 -14.30 5.81 18.89
C GLN A 108 -13.07 4.88 18.82
N LYS A 109 -11.94 5.31 19.39
CA LYS A 109 -10.70 4.54 19.44
C LYS A 109 -10.87 3.24 20.21
N GLU A 110 -11.38 3.32 21.43
CA GLU A 110 -11.66 2.17 22.29
C GLU A 110 -12.62 1.18 21.62
N ARG A 111 -13.62 1.69 20.88
CA ARG A 111 -14.65 0.85 20.24
C ARG A 111 -14.15 0.09 19.01
N TRP A 112 -13.37 0.72 18.15
CA TRP A 112 -13.07 0.15 16.82
C TRP A 112 -11.61 -0.20 16.58
N LEU A 113 -10.64 0.53 17.15
CA LEU A 113 -9.22 0.26 16.85
C LEU A 113 -8.78 -1.16 17.22
N PRO A 114 -9.18 -1.76 18.37
CA PRO A 114 -8.74 -3.12 18.70
C PRO A 114 -9.07 -4.13 17.59
N ALA A 115 -10.30 -4.13 17.09
CA ALA A 115 -10.70 -5.04 16.01
C ALA A 115 -9.97 -4.75 14.69
N MET A 116 -9.67 -3.47 14.41
CA MET A 116 -8.94 -3.07 13.21
C MET A 116 -7.47 -3.52 13.29
N LEU A 117 -6.78 -3.21 14.38
CA LEU A 117 -5.33 -3.44 14.53
C LEU A 117 -4.98 -4.92 14.72
N GLU A 118 -5.86 -5.68 15.38
CA GLU A 118 -5.74 -7.15 15.51
C GLU A 118 -6.06 -7.89 14.19
N GLY A 119 -6.50 -7.17 13.13
CA GLY A 119 -6.85 -7.77 11.84
C GLY A 119 -8.18 -8.52 11.81
N ARG A 120 -9.04 -8.34 12.83
CA ARG A 120 -10.41 -8.88 12.85
C ARG A 120 -11.38 -8.06 12.00
N ALA A 121 -11.00 -6.84 11.63
CA ALA A 121 -11.71 -5.99 10.69
C ALA A 121 -10.70 -5.40 9.69
N ILE A 122 -10.86 -5.73 8.40
CA ILE A 122 -9.98 -5.27 7.32
C ILE A 122 -10.51 -3.97 6.73
N GLY A 123 -9.57 -3.08 6.38
CA GLY A 123 -9.86 -1.69 6.07
C GLY A 123 -9.57 -1.34 4.62
N GLY A 124 -10.47 -0.56 4.01
CA GLY A 124 -10.23 0.12 2.74
C GLY A 124 -10.10 1.63 2.91
N TYR A 125 -9.46 2.29 1.95
CA TYR A 125 -9.30 3.75 1.94
C TYR A 125 -10.06 4.36 0.75
N SER A 126 -11.11 5.13 1.03
CA SER A 126 -12.13 5.50 0.04
C SER A 126 -12.17 7.01 -0.21
N LEU A 127 -11.18 7.47 -0.98
CA LEU A 127 -10.97 8.88 -1.34
C LEU A 127 -11.36 9.18 -2.79
N SER A 128 -10.73 8.50 -3.74
CA SER A 128 -10.79 8.81 -5.17
C SER A 128 -12.17 8.58 -5.80
N GLU A 129 -12.44 9.35 -6.84
CA GLU A 129 -13.65 9.28 -7.67
C GLU A 129 -13.27 9.27 -9.15
N PRO A 130 -14.18 8.88 -10.07
CA PRO A 130 -13.86 8.81 -11.51
C PRO A 130 -13.23 10.09 -12.07
N GLN A 131 -13.67 11.25 -11.59
CA GLN A 131 -13.19 12.58 -11.97
C GLN A 131 -12.14 13.17 -11.01
N ALA A 132 -11.91 12.56 -9.84
CA ALA A 132 -11.08 13.09 -8.76
C ALA A 132 -10.04 12.05 -8.29
N GLY A 133 -8.90 12.00 -8.97
CA GLY A 133 -7.72 11.23 -8.58
C GLY A 133 -6.66 12.13 -7.92
N SER A 134 -5.76 12.68 -8.74
CA SER A 134 -4.73 13.62 -8.29
C SER A 134 -5.30 14.91 -7.68
N ASP A 135 -6.47 15.37 -8.16
CA ASP A 135 -7.22 16.48 -7.59
C ASP A 135 -8.26 15.97 -6.59
N ALA A 136 -7.80 15.46 -5.46
CA ALA A 136 -8.66 14.85 -4.44
C ALA A 136 -9.71 15.83 -3.86
N ALA A 137 -9.45 17.15 -3.92
CA ALA A 137 -10.38 18.16 -3.44
C ALA A 137 -11.63 18.30 -4.33
N ALA A 138 -11.57 17.84 -5.58
CA ALA A 138 -12.68 17.85 -6.53
C ALA A 138 -13.68 16.70 -6.35
N LEU A 139 -13.56 15.91 -5.27
CA LEU A 139 -14.51 14.83 -4.98
C LEU A 139 -15.94 15.38 -4.82
N THR A 140 -16.93 14.61 -5.24
CA THR A 140 -18.34 15.02 -5.36
C THR A 140 -19.30 14.13 -4.59
N CYS A 141 -18.87 12.93 -4.16
CA CYS A 141 -19.63 12.11 -3.23
C CYS A 141 -20.01 12.94 -2.00
N LYS A 142 -21.30 12.99 -1.68
CA LYS A 142 -21.87 13.87 -0.65
C LYS A 142 -22.25 13.06 0.58
N ALA A 143 -22.19 13.71 1.73
CA ALA A 143 -22.73 13.23 2.99
C ALA A 143 -23.63 14.33 3.56
N GLU A 144 -24.94 14.16 3.42
CA GLU A 144 -25.95 15.12 3.87
C GLU A 144 -26.38 14.77 5.30
N ARG A 145 -26.28 15.73 6.23
CA ARG A 145 -26.70 15.53 7.62
C ARG A 145 -28.21 15.24 7.67
N GLN A 146 -28.62 14.25 8.46
CA GLN A 146 -30.03 13.96 8.70
C GLN A 146 -30.65 15.00 9.64
N ASP A 147 -31.91 15.34 9.41
CA ASP A 147 -32.64 16.37 10.16
C ASP A 147 -32.74 16.06 11.67
N ASP A 148 -32.78 14.79 12.03
CA ASP A 148 -32.83 14.31 13.41
C ASP A 148 -31.46 14.25 14.10
N GLY A 149 -30.38 14.58 13.38
CA GLY A 149 -29.01 14.55 13.88
C GLY A 149 -28.45 13.14 14.09
N SER A 150 -29.14 12.09 13.65
CA SER A 150 -28.71 10.69 13.84
C SER A 150 -27.43 10.32 13.06
N GLY A 151 -27.12 11.08 12.01
CA GLY A 151 -25.94 10.87 11.19
C GLY A 151 -26.06 11.51 9.81
N TYR A 152 -25.56 10.81 8.79
CA TYR A 152 -25.42 11.30 7.43
C TYR A 152 -26.00 10.32 6.42
N ARG A 153 -26.58 10.88 5.36
CA ARG A 153 -26.96 10.17 4.13
C ARG A 153 -25.89 10.39 3.08
N VAL A 154 -25.24 9.31 2.64
CA VAL A 154 -24.16 9.34 1.66
C VAL A 154 -24.68 8.98 0.28
N THR A 155 -24.41 9.84 -0.70
CA THR A 155 -24.76 9.62 -2.11
C THR A 155 -23.60 9.98 -3.03
N GLY A 156 -23.24 9.07 -3.92
CA GLY A 156 -22.23 9.29 -4.96
C GLY A 156 -21.41 8.05 -5.27
N THR A 157 -20.34 8.24 -6.03
CA THR A 157 -19.50 7.15 -6.52
C THR A 157 -18.05 7.35 -6.10
N LYS A 158 -17.44 6.29 -5.61
CA LYS A 158 -16.00 6.18 -5.39
C LYS A 158 -15.40 5.23 -6.41
N ALA A 159 -14.13 5.43 -6.73
CA ALA A 159 -13.41 4.65 -7.72
C ALA A 159 -12.06 4.19 -7.17
N TRP A 160 -11.56 3.09 -7.73
CA TRP A 160 -10.24 2.54 -7.42
C TRP A 160 -10.11 2.05 -5.97
N ILE A 161 -11.19 1.49 -5.43
CA ILE A 161 -11.23 1.04 -4.03
C ILE A 161 -10.59 -0.34 -3.88
N THR A 162 -9.34 -0.37 -3.42
CA THR A 162 -8.70 -1.60 -2.94
C THR A 162 -9.50 -2.19 -1.78
N HIS A 163 -9.66 -3.52 -1.77
CA HIS A 163 -10.60 -4.25 -0.91
C HIS A 163 -12.09 -3.96 -1.19
N GLY A 164 -12.43 -3.40 -2.35
CA GLY A 164 -13.82 -3.16 -2.72
C GLY A 164 -14.68 -4.43 -2.62
N GLY A 165 -15.76 -4.35 -1.83
CA GLY A 165 -16.64 -5.48 -1.53
C GLY A 165 -16.05 -6.57 -0.62
N LYS A 166 -14.85 -6.37 -0.09
CA LYS A 166 -14.15 -7.30 0.83
C LYS A 166 -13.81 -6.68 2.18
N ALA A 167 -13.64 -5.36 2.26
CA ALA A 167 -13.30 -4.69 3.52
C ALA A 167 -14.49 -4.66 4.49
N ASP A 168 -14.20 -4.74 5.78
CA ASP A 168 -15.16 -4.61 6.89
C ASP A 168 -15.47 -3.15 7.23
N PHE A 169 -14.58 -2.22 6.85
CA PHE A 169 -14.80 -0.79 6.96
C PHE A 169 -14.03 -0.02 5.88
N TYR A 170 -14.46 1.22 5.64
CA TYR A 170 -13.78 2.16 4.78
C TYR A 170 -13.55 3.48 5.51
N ALA A 171 -12.32 4.00 5.45
CA ALA A 171 -12.06 5.41 5.68
C ALA A 171 -12.64 6.20 4.50
N LEU A 172 -13.90 6.63 4.62
CA LEU A 172 -14.65 7.30 3.56
C LEU A 172 -14.47 8.83 3.66
N PHE A 173 -14.14 9.46 2.54
CA PHE A 173 -14.10 10.91 2.42
C PHE A 173 -15.26 11.39 1.57
N ALA A 174 -16.17 12.18 2.16
CA ALA A 174 -17.35 12.68 1.47
C ALA A 174 -17.61 14.15 1.82
N ARG A 175 -18.27 14.84 0.91
CA ARG A 175 -18.56 16.26 0.98
C ARG A 175 -19.78 16.54 1.86
N THR A 176 -19.57 17.17 3.01
CA THR A 176 -20.64 17.64 3.90
C THR A 176 -21.03 19.10 3.64
N ALA A 177 -20.18 19.88 2.98
CA ALA A 177 -20.46 21.28 2.63
C ALA A 177 -19.87 21.69 1.25
N PRO A 178 -20.36 22.77 0.63
CA PRO A 178 -19.75 23.32 -0.59
C PRO A 178 -18.30 23.80 -0.37
N GLY A 179 -17.51 23.85 -1.44
CA GLY A 179 -16.16 24.44 -1.44
C GLY A 179 -15.01 23.50 -1.00
N GLY A 180 -13.77 23.98 -1.07
CA GLY A 180 -12.57 23.17 -0.80
C GLY A 180 -12.41 22.69 0.65
N HIS A 181 -13.12 23.30 1.60
CA HIS A 181 -13.12 22.96 3.03
C HIS A 181 -14.35 22.16 3.48
N GLY A 182 -15.11 21.60 2.54
CA GLY A 182 -16.38 20.94 2.84
C GLY A 182 -16.34 19.42 2.82
N ILE A 183 -15.16 18.80 2.95
CA ILE A 183 -14.99 17.34 2.94
C ILE A 183 -14.77 16.86 4.37
N SER A 184 -15.45 15.79 4.75
CA SER A 184 -15.36 15.14 6.07
C SER A 184 -14.90 13.69 5.93
N CYS A 185 -14.43 13.10 7.03
CA CYS A 185 -13.98 11.71 7.09
C CYS A 185 -14.96 10.87 7.93
N PHE A 186 -15.21 9.64 7.50
CA PHE A 186 -16.12 8.71 8.16
C PHE A 186 -15.49 7.32 8.27
N LEU A 187 -15.72 6.63 9.37
CA LEU A 187 -15.52 5.19 9.52
C LEU A 187 -16.74 4.45 8.97
N ALA A 188 -16.88 4.42 7.65
CA ALA A 188 -18.03 3.81 7.01
C ALA A 188 -17.98 2.27 7.16
N PRO A 189 -19.09 1.60 7.52
CA PRO A 189 -19.12 0.15 7.57
C PRO A 189 -18.92 -0.44 6.16
N GLY A 190 -18.31 -1.62 6.10
CA GLY A 190 -18.02 -2.33 4.85
C GLY A 190 -19.25 -2.82 4.10
N ALA A 191 -20.36 -2.98 4.84
CA ALA A 191 -21.69 -3.27 4.33
C ALA A 191 -22.73 -2.42 5.08
N THR A 192 -23.59 -1.75 4.33
CA THR A 192 -24.76 -1.02 4.82
C THR A 192 -25.77 -0.91 3.69
N GLU A 193 -27.05 -0.71 4.01
CA GLU A 193 -28.06 -0.44 3.00
C GLU A 193 -27.69 0.82 2.20
N GLY A 194 -27.83 0.76 0.87
CA GLY A 194 -27.40 1.81 -0.04
C GLY A 194 -25.92 1.77 -0.42
N LEU A 195 -25.10 0.86 0.13
CA LEU A 195 -23.73 0.61 -0.35
C LEU A 195 -23.70 -0.62 -1.27
N SER A 196 -23.16 -0.46 -2.47
CA SER A 196 -22.89 -1.56 -3.40
C SER A 196 -21.54 -1.38 -4.11
N PHE A 197 -21.03 -2.44 -4.72
CA PHE A 197 -19.74 -2.44 -5.41
C PHE A 197 -19.91 -2.88 -6.86
N GLY A 198 -19.12 -2.26 -7.76
CA GLY A 198 -19.01 -2.71 -9.15
C GLY A 198 -18.25 -4.03 -9.27
N ALA A 199 -18.20 -4.57 -10.49
CA ALA A 199 -17.30 -5.68 -10.79
C ALA A 199 -15.83 -5.26 -10.52
N PRO A 200 -14.96 -6.19 -10.09
CA PRO A 200 -13.53 -5.94 -10.01
C PRO A 200 -12.95 -5.40 -11.32
N GLU A 201 -12.12 -4.37 -11.21
CA GLU A 201 -11.41 -3.79 -12.34
C GLU A 201 -10.50 -4.84 -12.99
N ARG A 202 -10.50 -4.86 -14.33
CA ARG A 202 -9.60 -5.69 -15.14
C ARG A 202 -8.24 -5.01 -15.23
N LYS A 203 -7.34 -5.32 -14.30
CA LYS A 203 -6.07 -4.61 -14.12
C LYS A 203 -4.91 -5.29 -14.86
N MET A 204 -3.81 -4.56 -15.00
CA MET A 204 -2.56 -5.11 -15.53
C MET A 204 -1.90 -6.08 -14.54
N GLY A 205 -1.99 -5.82 -13.24
CA GLY A 205 -1.41 -6.63 -12.16
C GLY A 205 -2.09 -6.37 -10.82
N LEU A 206 -1.60 -7.02 -9.76
CA LEU A 206 -2.23 -7.05 -8.43
C LEU A 206 -3.66 -7.61 -8.49
N GLN A 207 -3.82 -8.73 -9.19
CA GLN A 207 -5.14 -9.23 -9.59
C GLN A 207 -5.90 -9.84 -8.43
N ALA A 208 -5.21 -10.47 -7.48
CA ALA A 208 -5.86 -11.21 -6.41
C ALA A 208 -6.61 -10.31 -5.42
N VAL A 209 -6.21 -9.05 -5.27
CA VAL A 209 -6.94 -8.09 -4.42
C VAL A 209 -7.88 -7.27 -5.31
N PRO A 210 -9.20 -7.28 -5.05
CA PRO A 210 -10.13 -6.55 -5.88
C PRO A 210 -9.92 -5.05 -5.72
N THR A 211 -10.04 -4.36 -6.85
CA THR A 211 -10.22 -2.92 -6.94
C THR A 211 -11.57 -2.71 -7.58
N THR A 212 -12.46 -1.92 -6.99
CA THR A 212 -13.81 -1.71 -7.55
C THR A 212 -14.20 -0.24 -7.51
N ALA A 213 -15.26 0.09 -8.25
CA ALA A 213 -16.10 1.22 -7.87
C ALA A 213 -16.92 0.87 -6.62
N ALA A 214 -17.25 1.88 -5.81
CA ALA A 214 -18.24 1.78 -4.74
C ALA A 214 -19.34 2.81 -4.99
N TYR A 215 -20.59 2.37 -4.96
CA TYR A 215 -21.77 3.18 -5.20
C TYR A 215 -22.52 3.36 -3.88
N TRP A 216 -22.69 4.62 -3.50
CA TRP A 216 -23.44 5.04 -2.33
C TRP A 216 -24.75 5.65 -2.85
N ASP A 217 -25.87 5.00 -2.55
CA ASP A 217 -27.23 5.41 -2.94
C ASP A 217 -28.06 5.66 -1.68
N GLY A 218 -27.86 6.84 -1.09
CA GLY A 218 -28.55 7.23 0.12
C GLY A 218 -28.20 6.40 1.37
N ALA A 219 -26.99 5.82 1.40
CA ALA A 219 -26.53 4.98 2.50
C ALA A 219 -26.42 5.78 3.81
N LEU A 220 -26.83 5.17 4.91
CA LEU A 220 -26.80 5.83 6.21
C LEU A 220 -25.50 5.51 6.95
N ILE A 221 -24.88 6.56 7.51
CA ILE A 221 -23.71 6.48 8.40
C ILE A 221 -24.06 7.22 9.70
N GLU A 222 -23.92 6.55 10.83
CA GLU A 222 -24.20 7.11 12.15
C GLU A 222 -23.25 8.28 12.50
N GLU A 223 -23.74 9.26 13.28
CA GLU A 223 -22.94 10.45 13.67
C GLU A 223 -21.63 10.06 14.39
N ASP A 224 -21.67 9.00 15.22
CA ASP A 224 -20.51 8.52 15.99
C ASP A 224 -19.41 7.89 15.11
N ARG A 225 -19.65 7.73 13.80
CA ARG A 225 -18.65 7.28 12.83
C ARG A 225 -17.94 8.43 12.11
N ARG A 226 -18.34 9.68 12.31
CA ARG A 226 -17.60 10.83 11.79
C ARG A 226 -16.28 10.95 12.54
N ILE A 227 -15.17 10.97 11.80
CA ILE A 227 -13.82 11.10 12.36
C ILE A 227 -13.38 12.56 12.22
N GLY A 228 -13.03 13.18 13.34
CA GLY A 228 -12.67 14.60 13.40
C GLY A 228 -13.85 15.53 13.09
N ASP A 229 -13.53 16.80 12.83
CA ASP A 229 -14.52 17.84 12.59
C ASP A 229 -15.07 17.82 11.15
N GLU A 230 -16.30 18.31 10.97
CA GLU A 230 -16.83 18.55 9.62
C GLU A 230 -15.90 19.49 8.85
N GLY A 231 -15.58 19.15 7.61
CA GLY A 231 -14.65 19.93 6.77
C GLY A 231 -13.16 19.61 6.99
N GLN A 232 -12.82 18.79 7.98
CA GLN A 232 -11.44 18.38 8.27
C GLN A 232 -10.93 17.23 7.38
N GLY A 233 -11.78 16.64 6.54
CA GLY A 233 -11.51 15.41 5.81
C GLY A 233 -10.29 15.47 4.87
N LEU A 234 -10.04 16.58 4.16
CA LEU A 234 -8.82 16.69 3.33
C LEU A 234 -7.54 16.77 4.17
N GLN A 235 -7.60 17.46 5.32
CA GLN A 235 -6.45 17.51 6.24
C GLN A 235 -6.15 16.11 6.77
N ILE A 236 -7.19 15.38 7.21
CA ILE A 236 -7.07 14.00 7.66
C ILE A 236 -6.48 13.14 6.53
N ALA A 237 -7.03 13.24 5.32
CA ALA A 237 -6.57 12.46 4.19
C ALA A 237 -5.08 12.67 3.90
N PHE A 238 -4.65 13.94 3.81
CA PHE A 238 -3.28 14.29 3.48
C PHE A 238 -2.29 13.99 4.62
N SER A 239 -2.74 13.96 5.87
CA SER A 239 -1.89 13.56 7.01
C SER A 239 -1.42 12.11 6.93
N ALA A 240 -2.21 11.25 6.28
CA ALA A 240 -1.89 9.83 6.13
C ALA A 240 -0.96 9.56 4.93
N LEU A 241 -1.09 10.36 3.86
CA LEU A 241 -0.45 10.10 2.57
C LEU A 241 1.08 10.07 2.61
N ASP A 242 1.73 10.88 3.44
CA ASP A 242 3.20 10.84 3.54
C ASP A 242 3.68 9.50 4.09
N SER A 243 2.94 8.91 5.04
CA SER A 243 3.22 7.57 5.56
C SER A 243 2.81 6.47 4.56
N GLY A 244 1.71 6.64 3.83
CA GLY A 244 1.27 5.73 2.76
C GLY A 244 2.27 5.63 1.60
N ARG A 245 2.84 6.76 1.17
CA ARG A 245 3.92 6.82 0.16
C ARG A 245 5.12 5.95 0.53
N LEU A 246 5.48 5.90 1.82
CA LEU A 246 6.57 5.04 2.29
C LEU A 246 6.20 3.56 2.24
N GLY A 247 4.94 3.21 2.53
CA GLY A 247 4.44 1.84 2.38
C GLY A 247 4.56 1.35 0.93
N ILE A 248 4.17 2.20 -0.03
CA ILE A 248 4.37 1.92 -1.45
C ILE A 248 5.84 1.85 -1.85
N ALA A 249 6.70 2.71 -1.30
CA ALA A 249 8.13 2.65 -1.55
C ALA A 249 8.72 1.30 -1.12
N ALA A 250 8.35 0.83 0.08
CA ALA A 250 8.79 -0.48 0.58
C ALA A 250 8.24 -1.64 -0.26
N CYS A 251 6.96 -1.61 -0.64
CA CYS A 251 6.38 -2.63 -1.53
C CYS A 251 7.10 -2.70 -2.88
N ALA A 252 7.41 -1.54 -3.46
CA ALA A 252 8.15 -1.45 -4.72
C ALA A 252 9.57 -2.00 -4.60
N THR A 253 10.27 -1.68 -3.49
CA THR A 253 11.59 -2.24 -3.21
C THR A 253 11.55 -3.75 -3.05
N GLY A 254 10.56 -4.31 -2.34
CA GLY A 254 10.41 -5.76 -2.16
C GLY A 254 10.15 -6.49 -3.47
N LEU A 255 9.26 -5.96 -4.31
CA LEU A 255 8.99 -6.50 -5.65
C LEU A 255 10.23 -6.44 -6.55
N ALA A 256 11.00 -5.35 -6.49
CA ALA A 256 12.25 -5.22 -7.22
C ALA A 256 13.30 -6.23 -6.74
N GLN A 257 13.39 -6.46 -5.43
CA GLN A 257 14.27 -7.48 -4.85
C GLN A 257 13.90 -8.88 -5.34
N ALA A 258 12.62 -9.24 -5.37
CA ALA A 258 12.16 -10.53 -5.88
C ALA A 258 12.52 -10.74 -7.36
N ALA A 259 12.36 -9.70 -8.19
CA ALA A 259 12.73 -9.74 -9.59
C ALA A 259 14.25 -9.89 -9.80
N LEU A 260 15.05 -9.17 -9.01
CA LEU A 260 16.50 -9.32 -9.00
C LEU A 260 16.92 -10.72 -8.58
N ASP A 261 16.34 -11.26 -7.50
CA ASP A 261 16.67 -12.58 -7.00
C ASP A 261 16.35 -13.67 -8.03
N ALA A 262 15.16 -13.61 -8.66
CA ALA A 262 14.78 -14.52 -9.74
C ALA A 262 15.75 -14.42 -10.93
N ALA A 263 16.14 -13.21 -11.33
CA ALA A 263 17.09 -12.99 -12.41
C ALA A 263 18.49 -13.53 -12.09
N VAL A 264 18.98 -13.35 -10.87
CA VAL A 264 20.28 -13.87 -10.43
C VAL A 264 20.29 -15.40 -10.39
N VAL A 265 19.24 -16.02 -9.85
CA VAL A 265 19.11 -17.49 -9.82
C VAL A 265 19.12 -18.03 -11.24
N TYR A 266 18.24 -17.54 -12.10
CA TYR A 266 18.16 -17.99 -13.49
C TYR A 266 19.47 -17.75 -14.25
N ALA A 267 20.14 -16.63 -14.00
CA ALA A 267 21.41 -16.31 -14.66
C ALA A 267 22.56 -17.26 -14.29
N ASN A 268 22.52 -17.82 -13.07
CA ASN A 268 23.49 -18.83 -12.62
C ASN A 268 23.18 -20.23 -13.17
N GLU A 269 21.93 -20.55 -13.46
CA GLU A 269 21.51 -21.87 -13.95
C GLU A 269 21.56 -21.97 -15.48
N ARG A 270 21.11 -20.92 -16.18
CA ARG A 270 21.02 -20.90 -17.64
C ARG A 270 22.41 -20.83 -18.27
N THR A 271 22.65 -21.68 -19.27
CA THR A 271 23.90 -21.72 -20.05
C THR A 271 23.63 -21.37 -21.51
N THR A 272 24.49 -20.55 -22.10
CA THR A 272 24.60 -20.35 -23.56
C THR A 272 26.06 -20.10 -23.94
N PHE A 273 26.42 -20.35 -25.20
CA PHE A 273 27.81 -20.23 -25.67
C PHE A 273 28.83 -20.95 -24.77
N GLY A 274 28.44 -22.08 -24.16
CA GLY A 274 29.30 -22.92 -23.33
C GLY A 274 29.58 -22.42 -21.89
N ARG A 275 28.92 -21.36 -21.41
CA ARG A 275 29.05 -20.90 -20.01
C ARG A 275 27.73 -20.38 -19.44
N ARG A 276 27.66 -20.21 -18.11
CA ARG A 276 26.48 -19.65 -17.44
C ARG A 276 26.26 -18.22 -17.92
N ILE A 277 25.02 -17.78 -18.03
CA ILE A 277 24.77 -16.47 -18.61
C ILE A 277 25.27 -15.33 -17.72
N VAL A 278 25.32 -15.55 -16.40
CA VAL A 278 25.93 -14.61 -15.43
C VAL A 278 27.42 -14.34 -15.72
N ASP A 279 28.14 -15.27 -16.37
CA ASP A 279 29.56 -15.12 -16.72
C ASP A 279 29.78 -14.25 -17.98
N HIS A 280 28.71 -13.78 -18.63
CA HIS A 280 28.80 -12.77 -19.69
C HIS A 280 28.82 -11.37 -19.09
N GLN A 281 29.89 -10.62 -19.36
CA GLN A 281 30.09 -9.27 -18.80
C GLN A 281 28.88 -8.33 -18.98
N GLY A 282 28.25 -8.33 -20.16
CA GLY A 282 27.07 -7.50 -20.41
C GLY A 282 25.89 -7.82 -19.48
N LEU A 283 25.68 -9.11 -19.16
CA LEU A 283 24.65 -9.50 -18.20
C LEU A 283 25.08 -9.20 -16.75
N GLY A 284 26.37 -9.38 -16.44
CA GLY A 284 26.92 -9.02 -15.13
C GLY A 284 26.73 -7.54 -14.80
N PHE A 285 26.92 -6.63 -15.76
CA PHE A 285 26.64 -5.20 -15.57
C PHE A 285 25.17 -4.91 -15.34
N LEU A 286 24.27 -5.56 -16.09
CA LEU A 286 22.83 -5.41 -15.90
C LEU A 286 22.40 -5.82 -14.48
N LEU A 287 22.85 -6.97 -14.00
CA LEU A 287 22.56 -7.44 -12.64
C LEU A 287 23.16 -6.52 -11.57
N ALA A 288 24.35 -5.97 -11.80
CA ALA A 288 24.98 -5.02 -10.89
C ALA A 288 24.17 -3.70 -10.79
N ASP A 289 23.70 -3.18 -11.92
CA ASP A 289 22.84 -1.98 -11.96
C ASP A 289 21.49 -2.22 -11.27
N MET A 290 20.90 -3.41 -11.45
CA MET A 290 19.69 -3.82 -10.75
C MET A 290 19.91 -3.85 -9.22
N ALA A 291 20.98 -4.48 -8.75
CA ALA A 291 21.30 -4.56 -7.32
C ALA A 291 21.52 -3.17 -6.69
N ALA A 292 22.38 -2.35 -7.31
CA ALA A 292 22.65 -1.00 -6.83
C ALA A 292 21.38 -0.12 -6.79
N ALA A 293 20.46 -0.33 -7.73
CA ALA A 293 19.18 0.37 -7.75
C ALA A 293 18.28 -0.03 -6.57
N VAL A 294 18.15 -1.33 -6.29
CA VAL A 294 17.34 -1.84 -5.17
C VAL A 294 17.89 -1.33 -3.84
N ASP A 295 19.20 -1.34 -3.67
CA ASP A 295 19.86 -0.80 -2.46
C ASP A 295 19.60 0.70 -2.29
N ALA A 296 19.71 1.47 -3.37
CA ALA A 296 19.42 2.90 -3.35
C ALA A 296 17.94 3.18 -2.99
N ALA A 297 17.00 2.42 -3.57
CA ALA A 297 15.58 2.53 -3.23
C ALA A 297 15.33 2.26 -1.74
N ARG A 298 15.92 1.17 -1.21
CA ARG A 298 15.81 0.80 0.20
C ARG A 298 16.34 1.89 1.13
N ALA A 299 17.53 2.40 0.84
CA ALA A 299 18.15 3.46 1.63
C ALA A 299 17.28 4.73 1.69
N THR A 300 16.62 5.10 0.58
CA THR A 300 15.79 6.31 0.55
C THR A 300 14.53 6.22 1.39
N TYR A 301 13.82 5.08 1.37
CA TYR A 301 12.62 4.95 2.20
C TYR A 301 12.99 4.81 3.68
N LEU A 302 14.11 4.14 4.01
CA LEU A 302 14.58 4.02 5.40
C LEU A 302 15.01 5.36 6.00
N ASP A 303 15.70 6.24 5.25
CA ASP A 303 15.98 7.61 5.72
C ASP A 303 14.69 8.38 6.03
N ALA A 304 13.69 8.29 5.15
CA ALA A 304 12.41 8.95 5.36
C ALA A 304 11.63 8.39 6.56
N ALA A 305 11.66 7.06 6.75
CA ALA A 305 11.02 6.38 7.89
C ALA A 305 11.66 6.77 9.22
N ARG A 306 13.00 6.75 9.31
CA ARG A 306 13.73 7.19 10.51
C ARG A 306 13.45 8.65 10.87
N ARG A 307 13.28 9.52 9.86
CA ARG A 307 12.85 10.91 10.12
C ARG A 307 11.45 10.98 10.71
N ARG A 308 10.50 10.20 10.19
CA ARG A 308 9.15 10.08 10.73
C ARG A 308 9.20 9.62 12.18
N ASP A 309 9.94 8.56 12.48
CA ASP A 309 10.05 7.98 13.81
C ASP A 309 10.68 8.95 14.83
N LEU A 310 11.57 9.84 14.36
CA LEU A 310 12.15 10.93 15.16
C LEU A 310 11.28 12.20 15.22
N GLY A 311 10.05 12.18 14.70
CA GLY A 311 9.15 13.34 14.67
C GLY A 311 9.63 14.50 13.78
N ARG A 312 10.55 14.24 12.84
CA ARG A 312 11.10 15.25 11.95
C ARG A 312 10.23 15.42 10.70
N PRO A 313 10.16 16.62 10.11
CA PRO A 313 9.53 16.80 8.80
C PRO A 313 10.13 15.87 7.75
N PHE A 314 9.29 15.06 7.10
CA PHE A 314 9.73 14.01 6.17
C PHE A 314 8.97 13.99 4.85
N SER A 315 8.01 14.90 4.61
CA SER A 315 7.15 14.92 3.42
C SER A 315 7.93 14.88 2.09
N ARG A 316 8.97 15.71 1.97
CA ARG A 316 9.83 15.73 0.77
C ARG A 316 10.57 14.41 0.59
N GLN A 317 11.08 13.83 1.68
CA GLN A 317 11.81 12.57 1.69
C GLN A 317 10.88 11.39 1.34
N ALA A 318 9.65 11.37 1.85
CA ALA A 318 8.65 10.37 1.48
C ALA A 318 8.31 10.42 -0.01
N SER A 319 8.09 11.61 -0.57
CA SER A 319 7.86 11.76 -2.02
C SER A 319 9.07 11.36 -2.86
N ALA A 320 10.29 11.68 -2.42
CA ALA A 320 11.52 11.26 -3.09
C ALA A 320 11.68 9.73 -3.04
N ALA A 321 11.49 9.12 -1.88
CA ALA A 321 11.57 7.67 -1.69
C ALA A 321 10.56 6.92 -2.58
N LYS A 322 9.29 7.34 -2.57
CA LYS A 322 8.26 6.72 -3.43
C LYS A 322 8.59 6.87 -4.91
N LEU A 323 9.05 8.06 -5.33
CA LEU A 323 9.47 8.28 -6.71
C LEU A 323 10.60 7.34 -7.11
N ILE A 324 11.68 7.29 -6.32
CA ILE A 324 12.88 6.51 -6.61
C ILE A 324 12.58 5.01 -6.58
N ALA A 325 11.90 4.52 -5.54
CA ALA A 325 11.61 3.10 -5.38
C ALA A 325 10.68 2.57 -6.49
N THR A 326 9.67 3.35 -6.89
CA THR A 326 8.73 2.90 -7.94
C THR A 326 9.30 2.99 -9.35
N ASP A 327 10.12 4.02 -9.66
CA ASP A 327 10.87 4.07 -10.91
C ASP A 327 11.93 2.93 -10.95
N THR A 328 12.55 2.62 -9.81
CA THR A 328 13.48 1.48 -9.66
C THR A 328 12.80 0.15 -9.91
N ALA A 329 11.66 -0.12 -9.27
CA ALA A 329 10.93 -1.37 -9.44
C ALA A 329 10.55 -1.61 -10.90
N MET A 330 10.03 -0.58 -11.60
CA MET A 330 9.70 -0.71 -13.01
C MET A 330 10.93 -1.05 -13.87
N ARG A 331 12.07 -0.39 -13.64
CA ARG A 331 13.32 -0.70 -14.34
C ARG A 331 13.79 -2.13 -14.06
N VAL A 332 13.97 -2.48 -12.78
CA VAL A 332 14.53 -3.77 -12.35
C VAL A 332 13.67 -4.94 -12.84
N THR A 333 12.34 -4.83 -12.73
CA THR A 333 11.42 -5.87 -13.22
C THR A 333 11.43 -6.01 -14.74
N THR A 334 11.61 -4.92 -15.48
CA THR A 334 11.78 -4.97 -16.95
C THR A 334 13.09 -5.65 -17.33
N ASP A 335 14.18 -5.31 -16.64
CA ASP A 335 15.50 -5.92 -16.85
C ASP A 335 15.48 -7.41 -16.47
N ALA A 336 14.75 -7.79 -15.41
CA ALA A 336 14.57 -9.18 -15.04
C ALA A 336 13.90 -10.00 -16.15
N VAL A 337 12.86 -9.48 -16.80
CA VAL A 337 12.28 -10.11 -18.00
C VAL A 337 13.33 -10.27 -19.11
N GLN A 338 14.18 -9.26 -19.32
CA GLN A 338 15.26 -9.31 -20.30
C GLN A 338 16.32 -10.38 -19.97
N VAL A 339 16.64 -10.60 -18.68
CA VAL A 339 17.55 -11.68 -18.24
C VAL A 339 17.01 -13.06 -18.59
N PHE A 340 15.70 -13.28 -18.43
CA PHE A 340 15.06 -14.54 -18.80
C PHE A 340 14.90 -14.73 -20.32
N GLY A 341 14.98 -13.65 -21.10
CA GLY A 341 14.77 -13.68 -22.55
C GLY A 341 13.33 -14.11 -22.90
N GLY A 342 13.17 -15.01 -23.86
CA GLY A 342 11.84 -15.48 -24.28
C GLY A 342 11.00 -16.08 -23.15
N TYR A 343 11.63 -16.78 -22.19
CA TYR A 343 10.95 -17.34 -21.03
C TYR A 343 10.38 -16.27 -20.10
N GLY A 344 11.03 -15.11 -20.02
CA GLY A 344 10.59 -13.99 -19.19
C GLY A 344 9.29 -13.36 -19.68
N TYR A 345 8.85 -13.69 -20.88
CA TYR A 345 7.58 -13.25 -21.46
C TYR A 345 6.45 -14.29 -21.29
N THR A 346 6.75 -15.44 -20.71
CA THR A 346 5.77 -16.52 -20.47
C THR A 346 5.32 -16.51 -19.02
N ARG A 347 4.07 -16.94 -18.77
CA ARG A 347 3.50 -17.00 -17.41
C ARG A 347 3.98 -18.19 -16.59
N ASP A 348 4.86 -19.03 -17.16
CA ASP A 348 5.56 -20.10 -16.45
C ASP A 348 6.63 -19.56 -15.49
N PHE A 349 7.01 -18.28 -15.65
CA PHE A 349 8.00 -17.59 -14.81
C PHE A 349 7.41 -16.32 -14.20
N PRO A 350 7.76 -15.97 -12.96
CA PRO A 350 7.08 -14.90 -12.23
C PRO A 350 7.50 -13.49 -12.66
N VAL A 351 8.61 -13.34 -13.40
CA VAL A 351 9.17 -12.02 -13.73
C VAL A 351 8.25 -11.15 -14.60
N GLU A 352 7.40 -11.76 -15.44
CA GLU A 352 6.39 -11.02 -16.21
C GLU A 352 5.33 -10.41 -15.28
N ARG A 353 4.94 -11.16 -14.24
CA ARG A 353 3.99 -10.71 -13.22
C ARG A 353 4.58 -9.55 -12.43
N TYR A 354 5.82 -9.65 -11.99
CA TYR A 354 6.50 -8.56 -11.28
C TYR A 354 6.55 -7.28 -12.12
N MET A 355 6.83 -7.38 -13.42
CA MET A 355 6.83 -6.23 -14.33
C MET A 355 5.44 -5.57 -14.43
N ARG A 356 4.38 -6.37 -14.53
CA ARG A 356 2.99 -5.87 -14.54
C ARG A 356 2.61 -5.19 -13.22
N GLU A 357 2.98 -5.79 -12.09
CA GLU A 357 2.69 -5.30 -10.74
C GLU A 357 3.48 -4.03 -10.40
N ALA A 358 4.71 -3.86 -10.89
CA ALA A 358 5.51 -2.67 -10.61
C ALA A 358 4.90 -1.39 -11.21
N LYS A 359 4.21 -1.50 -12.35
CA LYS A 359 3.72 -0.34 -13.11
C LYS A 359 2.71 0.49 -12.32
N ILE A 360 1.79 -0.13 -11.60
CA ILE A 360 0.74 0.58 -10.87
C ILE A 360 1.31 1.39 -9.68
N MET A 361 2.46 0.97 -9.15
CA MET A 361 3.10 1.66 -8.03
C MET A 361 3.58 3.06 -8.40
N GLN A 362 3.87 3.33 -9.68
CA GLN A 362 4.18 4.67 -10.17
C GLN A 362 2.94 5.60 -10.25
N ILE A 363 1.73 5.06 -10.07
CA ILE A 363 0.45 5.74 -10.34
C ILE A 363 -0.34 6.02 -9.05
N PHE A 364 -0.64 4.99 -8.26
CA PHE A 364 -1.44 5.18 -7.04
C PHE A 364 -0.68 5.93 -5.93
N GLU A 365 -1.37 6.29 -4.86
CA GLU A 365 -0.79 7.02 -3.71
C GLU A 365 -0.06 8.33 -4.14
N GLY A 366 -0.62 8.94 -5.19
CA GLY A 366 -0.02 10.05 -5.92
C GLY A 366 0.95 9.57 -7.00
N THR A 367 0.64 9.94 -8.25
CA THR A 367 1.48 9.61 -9.40
C THR A 367 2.91 10.14 -9.20
N ASN A 368 3.87 9.59 -9.93
CA ASN A 368 5.24 10.10 -9.88
C ASN A 368 5.35 11.56 -10.37
N GLN A 369 4.35 12.10 -11.08
CA GLN A 369 4.24 13.54 -11.37
C GLN A 369 3.81 14.34 -10.12
N ILE A 370 2.86 13.82 -9.34
CA ILE A 370 2.49 14.42 -8.05
C ILE A 370 3.65 14.38 -7.07
N GLN A 371 4.44 13.30 -7.04
CA GLN A 371 5.65 13.26 -6.20
C GLN A 371 6.65 14.36 -6.60
N ARG A 372 6.88 14.55 -7.92
CA ARG A 372 7.72 15.65 -8.43
C ARG A 372 7.16 17.03 -8.05
N LEU A 373 5.84 17.21 -8.08
CA LEU A 373 5.18 18.45 -7.63
C LEU A 373 5.43 18.71 -6.13
N VAL A 374 5.28 17.70 -5.27
CA VAL A 374 5.55 17.83 -3.82
C VAL A 374 7.02 18.17 -3.57
N ILE A 375 7.94 17.47 -4.25
CA ILE A 375 9.38 17.77 -4.16
C ILE A 375 9.67 19.21 -4.59
N SER A 376 9.15 19.62 -5.76
CA SER A 376 9.34 20.97 -6.30
C SER A 376 8.80 22.06 -5.35
N ARG A 377 7.61 21.88 -4.79
CA ARG A 377 7.05 22.79 -3.79
C ARG A 377 7.90 22.85 -2.52
N GLY A 378 8.48 21.72 -2.11
CA GLY A 378 9.41 21.66 -0.97
C GLY A 378 10.72 22.43 -1.20
N LEU A 379 11.14 22.59 -2.46
CA LEU A 379 12.32 23.39 -2.83
C LEU A 379 12.00 24.89 -2.93
N ALA A 380 10.77 25.25 -3.29
CA ALA A 380 10.34 26.61 -3.57
C ALA A 380 10.00 27.46 -2.32
N ARG A 381 10.45 27.08 -1.11
CA ARG A 381 10.20 27.90 0.09
C ARG A 381 10.90 29.26 -0.07
N PRO A 382 10.23 30.40 0.20
CA PRO A 382 10.88 31.69 0.23
C PRO A 382 12.00 31.68 1.27
N ALA A 383 13.09 32.38 0.98
CA ALA A 383 14.18 32.64 1.91
C ALA A 383 13.68 33.31 3.20
#